data_AF-A0A936NCI4-F1
#
_entry.id   AF-A0A936NCI4-F1
#
_cell.length_a   1.000
_cell.length_b   1.000
_cell.length_c   1.000
_cell.angle_alpha   90.00
_cell.angle_beta   90.00
_cell.angle_gamma   90.00
#
_symmetry.space_group_name_H-M   'P 1'
#
loop_
_entity.id
_entity.type
_entity.pdbx_description
1 polymer ?
#
loop_
_entity_poly.entity_id
_entity_poly.type
_entity_poly.pdbx_seq_one_letter_code
_entity_poly.pdbx_strand_id
1 'polypeptide(L)'
;MIHAGHRLVSKPLWFLGVYLVVTAITPLLVRLQARLGWWAAAPWLAAAVLIDVIRFGDHDTALAGLNFVFVWAALAQAGMSWERLVANRHRWWLLVAGGYTALVLMVGIGPYSISMVGVAGEVSNMAPPSVALVALGCAQLGLILGCWGRLRRLLDDDRYWRPVVKVGAGGMTLYLWHLTALAIAVCAVALGASVGVAQPTPGTALWWATRPLWFGVLIAILFPILAKAAPVEVRSLLAPKLTGIHTWAAALGAVAGVGAIGYLVVEGLQPVGRAAIAIAVLAVLIRWLAPASTAEHTGPIELDEQPA
;
A
#
# COMPACT_ATOMS: atom_id res chain seq x y z
N MET A 1 -2.31 -15.20 23.33
CA MET A 1 -2.52 -13.80 22.86
C MET A 1 -1.23 -13.09 22.43
N ILE A 2 -0.15 -13.08 23.21
CA ILE A 2 1.14 -12.41 22.86
C ILE A 2 1.78 -12.94 21.55
N HIS A 3 1.63 -14.25 21.27
CA HIS A 3 2.10 -14.88 20.04
C HIS A 3 1.37 -14.41 18.77
N ALA A 4 0.14 -13.89 18.88
CA ALA A 4 -0.60 -13.36 17.73
C ALA A 4 -0.39 -11.84 17.55
N GLY A 5 -0.20 -11.11 18.66
CA GLY A 5 -0.09 -9.65 18.67
C GLY A 5 1.08 -9.10 17.86
N HIS A 6 2.26 -9.70 17.97
CA HIS A 6 3.45 -9.20 17.28
C HIS A 6 3.36 -9.35 15.75
N ARG A 7 2.72 -10.42 15.26
CA ARG A 7 2.48 -10.61 13.81
C ARG A 7 1.42 -9.65 13.27
N LEU A 8 0.44 -9.26 14.08
CA LEU A 8 -0.57 -8.28 13.67
C LEU A 8 0.04 -6.89 13.39
N VAL A 9 1.05 -6.49 14.17
CA VAL A 9 1.75 -5.20 14.00
C VAL A 9 2.65 -5.22 12.77
N SER A 10 3.25 -6.36 12.41
CA SER A 10 4.11 -6.46 11.22
C SER A 10 3.36 -6.76 9.93
N LYS A 11 2.10 -7.22 9.99
CA LYS A 11 1.28 -7.51 8.81
C LYS A 11 1.25 -6.37 7.79
N PRO A 12 1.02 -5.09 8.12
CA PRO A 12 1.04 -4.03 7.12
C PRO A 12 2.37 -3.93 6.35
N LEU A 13 3.50 -4.35 6.93
CA LEU A 13 4.80 -4.21 6.29
C LEU A 13 4.93 -4.97 4.96
N TRP A 14 4.10 -5.99 4.70
CA TRP A 14 4.20 -6.75 3.44
C TRP A 14 3.97 -5.85 2.23
N PHE A 15 3.00 -4.95 2.29
CA PHE A 15 2.70 -4.04 1.19
C PHE A 15 3.78 -2.98 1.07
N LEU A 16 4.41 -2.56 2.19
CA LEU A 16 5.57 -1.67 2.13
C LEU A 16 6.74 -2.35 1.40
N GLY A 17 6.96 -3.64 1.62
CA GLY A 17 7.94 -4.44 0.89
C GLY A 17 7.65 -4.48 -0.61
N VAL A 18 6.39 -4.76 -0.98
CA VAL A 18 5.94 -4.71 -2.38
C VAL A 18 6.12 -3.32 -2.98
N TYR A 19 5.71 -2.28 -2.26
CA TYR A 19 5.84 -0.90 -2.69
C TYR A 19 7.30 -0.54 -2.97
N LEU A 20 8.23 -0.97 -2.11
CA LEU A 20 9.66 -0.78 -2.30
C LEU A 20 10.18 -1.51 -3.54
N VAL A 21 9.76 -2.76 -3.77
CA VAL A 21 10.12 -3.52 -4.98
C VAL A 21 9.59 -2.84 -6.24
N VAL A 22 8.30 -2.52 -6.29
CA VAL A 22 7.65 -1.87 -7.45
C VAL A 22 8.29 -0.51 -7.72
N THR A 23 8.61 0.27 -6.69
CA THR A 23 9.34 1.53 -6.81
C THR A 23 10.74 1.31 -7.37
N ALA A 24 11.49 0.33 -6.87
CA ALA A 24 12.82 0.00 -7.36
C ALA A 24 12.83 -0.44 -8.84
N ILE A 25 11.81 -1.18 -9.28
CA ILE A 25 11.69 -1.60 -10.69
C ILE A 25 10.95 -0.59 -11.57
N THR A 26 10.53 0.57 -11.04
CA THR A 26 9.82 1.59 -11.82
C THR A 26 10.54 2.01 -13.10
N PRO A 27 11.89 2.16 -13.15
CA PRO A 27 12.59 2.45 -14.41
C PRO A 27 12.35 1.38 -15.49
N LEU A 28 12.26 0.10 -15.11
CA LEU A 28 11.91 -0.99 -16.01
C LEU A 28 10.45 -0.86 -16.46
N LEU A 29 9.53 -0.61 -15.52
CA LEU A 29 8.11 -0.45 -15.83
C LEU A 29 7.87 0.70 -16.81
N VAL A 30 8.56 1.84 -16.63
CA VAL A 30 8.49 3.01 -17.52
C VAL A 30 9.06 2.69 -18.91
N ARG A 31 10.19 1.97 -19.00
CA ARG A 31 10.76 1.53 -20.30
C ARG A 31 9.82 0.59 -21.04
N LEU A 32 9.21 -0.36 -20.34
CA LEU A 32 8.21 -1.27 -20.90
C LEU A 32 6.96 -0.50 -21.34
N GLN A 33 6.50 0.45 -20.54
CA GLN A 33 5.36 1.32 -20.86
C GLN A 33 5.63 2.17 -22.10
N ALA A 34 6.84 2.71 -22.26
CA ALA A 34 7.22 3.47 -23.44
C ALA A 34 7.27 2.62 -24.72
N ARG A 35 7.68 1.34 -24.61
CA ARG A 35 7.80 0.42 -25.75
C ARG A 35 6.48 -0.24 -26.16
N LEU A 36 5.72 -0.72 -25.19
CA LEU A 36 4.51 -1.52 -25.41
C LEU A 36 3.22 -0.70 -25.24
N GLY A 37 3.32 0.52 -24.73
CA GLY A 37 2.16 1.35 -24.43
C GLY A 37 1.22 0.65 -23.45
N TRP A 38 -0.05 0.55 -23.85
CA TRP A 38 -1.07 -0.09 -23.01
C TRP A 38 -0.87 -1.60 -22.81
N TRP A 39 -0.12 -2.26 -23.71
CA TRP A 39 0.19 -3.69 -23.61
C TRP A 39 1.29 -4.01 -22.60
N ALA A 40 1.92 -3.01 -21.99
CA ALA A 40 3.01 -3.23 -21.06
C ALA A 40 2.60 -4.14 -19.88
N ALA A 41 1.35 -4.04 -19.42
CA ALA A 41 0.83 -4.85 -18.32
C ALA A 41 0.63 -6.34 -18.66
N ALA A 42 0.55 -6.70 -19.95
CA ALA A 42 0.29 -8.07 -20.41
C ALA A 42 1.35 -9.10 -19.96
N PRO A 43 2.67 -8.88 -20.09
CA PRO A 43 3.67 -9.83 -19.60
C PRO A 43 3.57 -10.07 -18.08
N TRP A 44 3.30 -9.02 -17.29
CA TRP A 44 3.12 -9.15 -15.84
C TRP A 44 1.87 -9.95 -15.49
N LEU A 45 0.76 -9.68 -16.19
CA LEU A 45 -0.47 -10.44 -16.04
C LEU A 45 -0.30 -11.90 -16.44
N ALA A 46 0.34 -12.17 -17.57
CA ALA A 46 0.61 -13.53 -18.04
C ALA A 46 1.47 -14.32 -17.04
N ALA A 47 2.52 -13.68 -16.50
CA ALA A 47 3.34 -14.27 -15.44
C ALA A 47 2.51 -14.54 -14.17
N ALA A 48 1.65 -13.60 -13.76
CA ALA A 48 0.79 -13.79 -12.58
C ALA A 48 -0.21 -14.95 -12.75
N VAL A 49 -0.80 -15.08 -13.94
CA VAL A 49 -1.68 -16.20 -14.29
C VAL A 49 -0.92 -17.53 -14.25
N LEU A 50 0.27 -17.58 -14.83
CA LEU A 50 1.10 -18.79 -14.80
C LEU A 50 1.41 -19.22 -13.36
N ILE A 51 1.79 -18.27 -12.50
CA ILE A 51 2.07 -18.54 -11.09
C ILE A 51 0.81 -19.01 -10.34
N ASP A 52 -0.35 -18.42 -10.60
CA ASP A 52 -1.61 -18.90 -10.01
C ASP A 52 -1.95 -20.32 -10.48
N VAL A 53 -1.76 -20.64 -11.77
CA VAL A 53 -1.99 -21.99 -12.30
C VAL A 53 -1.08 -23.02 -11.61
N ILE A 54 0.22 -22.70 -11.46
CA ILE A 54 1.18 -23.56 -10.74
C ILE A 54 0.77 -23.70 -9.27
N ARG A 55 0.45 -22.58 -8.61
CA ARG A 55 0.01 -22.54 -7.21
C ARG A 55 -1.20 -23.43 -6.97
N PHE A 56 -2.19 -23.41 -7.86
CA PHE A 56 -3.42 -24.19 -7.72
C PHE A 56 -3.31 -25.63 -8.21
N GLY A 57 -2.33 -25.95 -9.06
CA GLY A 57 -2.01 -27.33 -9.47
C GLY A 57 -1.16 -28.07 -8.44
N ASP A 58 0.02 -27.52 -8.13
CA ASP A 58 1.07 -28.21 -7.36
C ASP A 58 1.13 -27.77 -5.89
N HIS A 59 0.28 -26.83 -5.47
CA HIS A 59 0.24 -26.28 -4.10
C HIS A 59 1.57 -25.63 -3.65
N ASP A 60 2.44 -25.24 -4.60
CA ASP A 60 3.72 -24.60 -4.29
C ASP A 60 3.52 -23.14 -3.85
N THR A 61 3.58 -22.94 -2.54
CA THR A 61 3.47 -21.63 -1.89
C THR A 61 4.70 -20.74 -2.06
N ALA A 62 5.87 -21.29 -2.36
CA ALA A 62 7.11 -20.51 -2.49
C ALA A 62 7.11 -19.72 -3.80
N LEU A 63 6.76 -20.38 -4.91
CA LEU A 63 6.62 -19.74 -6.23
C LEU A 63 5.47 -18.73 -6.27
N ALA A 64 4.39 -19.00 -5.53
CA ALA A 64 3.27 -18.06 -5.38
C ALA A 64 3.70 -16.68 -4.84
N GLY A 65 4.82 -16.61 -4.11
CA GLY A 65 5.42 -15.35 -3.66
C GLY A 65 5.78 -14.39 -4.79
N LEU A 66 6.07 -14.88 -6.01
CA LEU A 66 6.37 -14.03 -7.17
C LEU A 66 5.19 -13.12 -7.56
N ASN A 67 3.96 -13.49 -7.22
CA ASN A 67 2.80 -12.64 -7.46
C ASN A 67 2.79 -11.36 -6.61
N PHE A 68 3.57 -11.27 -5.54
CA PHE A 68 3.82 -9.99 -4.86
C PHE A 68 4.46 -8.94 -5.79
N VAL A 69 5.16 -9.38 -6.84
CA VAL A 69 5.72 -8.47 -7.85
C VAL A 69 4.80 -8.40 -9.06
N PHE A 70 4.39 -9.55 -9.62
CA PHE A 70 3.70 -9.58 -10.92
C PHE A 70 2.32 -8.92 -10.89
N VAL A 71 1.49 -9.23 -9.89
CA VAL A 71 0.14 -8.64 -9.76
C VAL A 71 0.22 -7.13 -9.59
N TRP A 72 1.13 -6.66 -8.73
CA TRP A 72 1.27 -5.24 -8.44
C TRP A 72 1.96 -4.46 -9.57
N ALA A 73 2.91 -5.07 -10.28
CA ALA A 73 3.51 -4.49 -11.48
C ALA A 73 2.48 -4.33 -12.62
N ALA A 74 1.59 -5.33 -12.81
CA ALA A 74 0.49 -5.25 -13.77
C ALA A 74 -0.46 -4.08 -13.44
N LEU A 75 -0.86 -3.95 -12.17
CA LEU A 75 -1.70 -2.84 -11.71
C LEU A 75 -0.99 -1.49 -11.81
N ALA A 76 0.31 -1.41 -11.50
CA ALA A 76 1.09 -0.19 -11.63
C ALA A 76 1.13 0.29 -13.09
N GLN A 77 1.34 -0.60 -14.06
CA GLN A 77 1.34 -0.23 -15.48
C GLN A 77 -0.04 0.07 -16.05
N ALA A 78 -1.09 -0.59 -15.55
CA ALA A 78 -2.46 -0.19 -15.83
C ALA A 78 -2.69 1.27 -15.37
N GLY A 79 -2.19 1.62 -14.18
CA GLY A 79 -2.17 2.99 -13.66
C GLY A 79 -1.33 3.95 -14.51
N MET A 80 -0.15 3.56 -14.99
CA MET A 80 0.69 4.39 -15.89
C MET A 80 0.00 4.70 -17.23
N SER A 81 -1.00 3.91 -17.62
CA SER A 81 -1.81 4.14 -18.82
C SER A 81 -2.96 5.15 -18.60
N TRP A 82 -3.02 5.78 -17.42
CA TRP A 82 -4.09 6.67 -16.97
C TRP A 82 -4.60 7.64 -18.03
N GLU A 83 -3.73 8.48 -18.61
CA GLU A 83 -4.13 9.52 -19.57
C GLU A 83 -4.85 8.92 -20.78
N ARG A 84 -4.39 7.77 -21.27
CA ARG A 84 -4.98 7.04 -22.41
C ARG A 84 -6.31 6.39 -22.05
N LEU A 85 -6.49 6.00 -20.79
CA LEU A 85 -7.71 5.38 -20.29
C LEU A 85 -8.80 6.43 -20.04
N VAL A 86 -8.47 7.55 -19.40
CA VAL A 86 -9.41 8.68 -19.17
C VAL A 86 -9.94 9.22 -20.49
N ALA A 87 -9.08 9.37 -21.50
CA ALA A 87 -9.46 9.97 -22.78
C ALA A 87 -10.49 9.16 -23.57
N ASN A 88 -10.70 7.87 -23.27
CA ASN A 88 -11.60 7.02 -24.02
C ASN A 88 -12.58 6.28 -23.11
N ARG A 89 -13.86 6.68 -23.18
CA ARG A 89 -14.96 6.08 -22.42
C ARG A 89 -15.06 4.57 -22.54
N HIS A 90 -14.77 4.02 -23.71
CA HIS A 90 -14.86 2.58 -23.93
C HIS A 90 -13.79 1.85 -23.15
N ARG A 91 -12.59 2.41 -22.98
CA ARG A 91 -11.48 1.75 -22.29
C ARG A 91 -11.75 1.59 -20.81
N TRP A 92 -12.21 2.64 -20.12
CA TRP A 92 -12.53 2.48 -18.70
C TRP A 92 -13.81 1.67 -18.47
N TRP A 93 -14.80 1.72 -19.37
CA TRP A 93 -15.93 0.78 -19.31
C TRP A 93 -15.51 -0.68 -19.49
N LEU A 94 -14.56 -0.96 -20.39
CA LEU A 94 -13.99 -2.29 -20.55
C LEU A 94 -13.25 -2.75 -19.29
N LEU A 95 -12.56 -1.84 -18.59
CA LEU A 95 -11.95 -2.16 -17.29
C LEU A 95 -13.00 -2.49 -16.22
N VAL A 96 -14.10 -1.72 -16.14
CA VAL A 96 -15.20 -2.00 -15.20
C VAL A 96 -15.87 -3.33 -15.53
N ALA A 97 -16.41 -3.45 -16.73
CA ALA A 97 -17.20 -4.62 -17.14
C ALA A 97 -16.33 -5.87 -17.22
N GLY A 98 -15.15 -5.77 -17.84
CA GLY A 98 -14.20 -6.87 -17.94
C GLY A 98 -13.65 -7.29 -16.59
N GLY A 99 -13.28 -6.34 -15.72
CA GLY A 99 -12.79 -6.62 -14.38
C GLY A 99 -13.82 -7.32 -13.50
N TYR A 100 -15.05 -6.80 -13.44
CA TYR A 100 -16.11 -7.45 -12.65
C TYR A 100 -16.55 -8.79 -13.24
N THR A 101 -16.66 -8.91 -14.56
CA THR A 101 -17.01 -10.18 -15.20
C THR A 101 -15.93 -11.23 -14.93
N ALA A 102 -14.65 -10.88 -15.11
CA ALA A 102 -13.55 -11.78 -14.80
C ALA A 102 -13.56 -12.17 -13.31
N LEU A 103 -13.78 -11.22 -12.40
CA LEU A 103 -13.83 -11.49 -10.97
C LEU A 103 -14.98 -12.45 -10.60
N VAL A 104 -16.18 -12.21 -11.14
CA VAL A 104 -17.34 -13.09 -10.91
C VAL A 104 -17.08 -14.50 -11.45
N LEU A 105 -16.48 -14.62 -12.63
CA LEU A 105 -16.14 -15.93 -13.20
C LEU A 105 -15.06 -16.64 -12.38
N MET A 106 -13.98 -15.95 -12.00
CA MET A 106 -12.87 -16.49 -11.21
C MET A 106 -13.34 -17.00 -9.85
N VAL A 107 -14.21 -16.25 -9.18
CA VAL A 107 -14.72 -16.62 -7.85
C VAL A 107 -15.86 -17.64 -7.95
N GLY A 108 -16.73 -17.52 -8.95
CA GLY A 108 -17.88 -18.40 -9.12
C GLY A 108 -17.51 -19.80 -9.62
N ILE A 109 -16.56 -19.90 -10.55
CA ILE A 109 -16.03 -21.19 -11.03
C ILE A 109 -14.97 -21.73 -10.06
N GLY A 110 -14.33 -20.86 -9.29
CA GLY A 110 -13.15 -21.17 -8.50
C GLY A 110 -11.87 -21.15 -9.35
N PRO A 111 -10.69 -21.34 -8.74
CA PRO A 111 -10.44 -21.68 -7.34
C PRO A 111 -10.32 -20.47 -6.39
N TYR A 112 -10.66 -19.26 -6.87
CA TYR A 112 -10.47 -18.02 -6.10
C TYR A 112 -11.56 -17.83 -5.03
N SER A 113 -11.17 -17.39 -3.82
CA SER A 113 -12.13 -17.06 -2.75
C SER A 113 -12.93 -15.80 -3.08
N ILE A 114 -14.17 -15.73 -2.58
CA ILE A 114 -14.99 -14.50 -2.58
C ILE A 114 -14.32 -13.41 -1.75
N SER A 115 -13.66 -13.78 -0.66
CA SER A 115 -12.95 -12.84 0.18
C SER A 115 -11.69 -12.34 -0.53
N MET A 116 -11.69 -11.05 -0.84
CA MET A 116 -10.51 -10.35 -1.35
C MET A 116 -9.50 -10.02 -0.24
N VAL A 117 -9.78 -10.42 1.00
CA VAL A 117 -8.89 -10.31 2.16
C VAL A 117 -8.65 -11.71 2.72
N GLY A 118 -7.49 -11.94 3.35
CA GLY A 118 -7.24 -13.23 4.00
C GLY A 118 -8.23 -13.50 5.13
N VAL A 119 -9.03 -14.55 5.00
CA VAL A 119 -9.95 -15.07 6.03
C VAL A 119 -9.49 -16.47 6.41
N ALA A 120 -9.60 -16.83 7.69
CA ALA A 120 -9.21 -18.15 8.16
C ALA A 120 -10.11 -19.23 7.54
N GLY A 121 -9.50 -20.27 6.95
CA GLY A 121 -10.21 -21.39 6.34
C GLY A 121 -10.42 -21.28 4.83
N GLU A 122 -10.07 -20.16 4.20
CA GLU A 122 -10.18 -19.97 2.75
C GLU A 122 -8.84 -19.62 2.10
N VAL A 123 -8.72 -19.87 0.79
CA VAL A 123 -7.57 -19.44 -0.01
C VAL A 123 -7.52 -17.90 -0.02
N SER A 124 -6.43 -17.34 0.50
CA SER A 124 -6.22 -15.89 0.48
C SER A 124 -5.88 -15.38 -0.92
N ASN A 125 -6.61 -14.35 -1.36
CA ASN A 125 -6.30 -13.59 -2.58
C ASN A 125 -5.21 -12.53 -2.38
N MET A 126 -4.82 -12.22 -1.14
CA MET A 126 -3.91 -11.11 -0.80
C MET A 126 -2.51 -11.54 -0.37
N ALA A 127 -2.35 -12.78 0.07
CA ALA A 127 -1.09 -13.28 0.61
C ALA A 127 -0.96 -14.79 0.34
N PRO A 128 -0.32 -15.19 -0.77
CA PRO A 128 0.18 -14.35 -1.86
C PRO A 128 -0.93 -13.75 -2.76
N PRO A 129 -0.70 -12.58 -3.40
CA PRO A 129 -1.63 -11.95 -4.32
C PRO A 129 -2.06 -12.90 -5.45
N SER A 130 -3.33 -12.84 -5.83
CA SER A 130 -3.89 -13.64 -6.92
C SER A 130 -4.31 -12.75 -8.09
N VAL A 131 -4.52 -13.33 -9.27
CA VAL A 131 -5.00 -12.60 -10.45
C VAL A 131 -6.40 -12.01 -10.25
N ALA A 132 -7.19 -12.54 -9.31
CA ALA A 132 -8.46 -11.93 -8.92
C ALA A 132 -8.28 -10.47 -8.44
N LEU A 133 -7.14 -10.13 -7.82
CA LEU A 133 -6.84 -8.74 -7.46
C LEU A 133 -6.54 -7.85 -8.66
N VAL A 134 -5.98 -8.40 -9.75
CA VAL A 134 -5.82 -7.62 -10.99
C VAL A 134 -7.20 -7.31 -11.57
N ALA A 135 -8.10 -8.30 -11.62
CA ALA A 135 -9.47 -8.10 -12.09
C ALA A 135 -10.23 -7.05 -11.25
N LEU A 136 -10.14 -7.16 -9.92
CA LEU A 136 -10.72 -6.19 -8.98
C LEU A 136 -10.10 -4.80 -9.15
N GLY A 137 -8.78 -4.71 -9.22
CA GLY A 137 -8.07 -3.43 -9.37
C GLY A 137 -8.37 -2.76 -10.70
N CYS A 138 -8.50 -3.52 -11.79
CA CYS A 138 -9.00 -3.01 -13.07
C CYS A 138 -10.43 -2.48 -12.96
N ALA A 139 -11.33 -3.22 -12.30
CA ALA A 139 -12.71 -2.76 -12.11
C ALA A 139 -12.77 -1.44 -11.31
N GLN A 140 -12.03 -1.37 -10.20
CA GLN A 140 -11.92 -0.17 -9.36
C GLN A 140 -11.30 1.00 -10.12
N LEU A 141 -10.22 0.76 -10.86
CA LEU A 141 -9.59 1.77 -11.70
C LEU A 141 -10.59 2.30 -12.75
N GLY A 142 -11.32 1.42 -13.42
CA GLY A 142 -12.35 1.79 -14.38
C GLY A 142 -13.46 2.67 -13.77
N LEU A 143 -13.91 2.36 -12.56
CA LEU A 143 -14.91 3.16 -11.85
C LEU A 143 -14.37 4.55 -11.49
N ILE A 144 -13.14 4.62 -10.99
CA ILE A 144 -12.47 5.90 -10.68
C ILE A 144 -12.36 6.74 -11.95
N LEU A 145 -11.93 6.15 -13.06
CA LEU A 145 -11.81 6.80 -14.37
C LEU A 145 -13.15 7.31 -14.88
N GLY A 146 -14.23 6.53 -14.73
CA GLY A 146 -15.59 6.94 -15.11
C GLY A 146 -16.11 8.14 -14.31
N CYS A 147 -15.68 8.27 -13.07
CA CYS A 147 -16.00 9.41 -12.20
C CYS A 147 -14.98 10.55 -12.28
N TRP A 148 -13.83 10.35 -12.94
CA TRP A 148 -12.71 11.29 -12.93
C TRP A 148 -13.07 12.69 -13.39
N GLY A 149 -13.89 12.82 -14.43
CA GLY A 149 -14.32 14.13 -14.92
C GLY A 149 -15.11 14.94 -13.89
N ARG A 150 -15.88 14.28 -13.01
CA ARG A 150 -16.58 14.95 -11.90
C ARG A 150 -15.65 15.22 -10.73
N LEU A 151 -14.81 14.23 -10.38
CA LEU A 151 -13.81 14.36 -9.31
C LEU A 151 -12.87 15.52 -9.58
N ARG A 152 -12.37 15.67 -10.81
CA ARG A 152 -11.50 16.78 -11.21
C ARG A 152 -12.16 18.13 -10.96
N ARG A 153 -13.41 18.33 -11.40
CA ARG A 153 -14.14 19.60 -11.17
C ARG A 153 -14.33 19.92 -9.69
N LEU A 154 -14.54 18.91 -8.85
CA LEU A 154 -14.65 19.09 -7.41
C LEU A 154 -13.29 19.42 -6.77
N LEU A 155 -12.22 18.79 -7.26
CA LEU A 155 -10.85 18.97 -6.78
C LEU A 155 -10.16 20.21 -7.36
N ASP A 156 -10.76 20.88 -8.34
CA ASP A 156 -10.31 22.21 -8.79
C ASP A 156 -10.55 23.29 -7.71
N ASP A 157 -11.43 23.03 -6.72
CA ASP A 157 -11.64 23.88 -5.55
C ASP A 157 -10.72 23.45 -4.38
N ASP A 158 -9.89 24.40 -3.95
CA ASP A 158 -8.95 24.31 -2.83
C ASP A 158 -9.57 23.74 -1.55
N ARG A 159 -10.86 23.99 -1.31
CA ARG A 159 -11.59 23.49 -0.14
C ARG A 159 -11.63 21.96 -0.11
N TYR A 160 -11.79 21.31 -1.25
CA TYR A 160 -11.84 19.85 -1.36
C TYR A 160 -10.46 19.25 -1.65
N TRP A 161 -9.61 19.97 -2.37
CA TRP A 161 -8.25 19.55 -2.68
C TRP A 161 -7.35 19.44 -1.45
N ARG A 162 -7.34 20.47 -0.59
CA ARG A 162 -6.43 20.55 0.57
C ARG A 162 -6.55 19.37 1.53
N PRO A 163 -7.75 18.93 1.97
CA PRO A 163 -7.89 17.74 2.80
C PRO A 163 -7.39 16.46 2.12
N VAL A 164 -7.67 16.30 0.82
CA VAL A 164 -7.25 15.11 0.04
C VAL A 164 -5.74 15.02 -0.03
N VAL A 165 -5.04 16.12 -0.33
CA VAL A 165 -3.58 16.15 -0.34
C VAL A 165 -3.02 15.91 1.07
N LYS A 166 -3.59 16.56 2.08
CA LYS A 166 -3.11 16.43 3.46
C LYS A 166 -3.18 14.99 3.96
N VAL A 167 -4.29 14.29 3.69
CA VAL A 167 -4.44 12.88 4.05
C VAL A 167 -3.57 11.99 3.15
N GLY A 168 -3.54 12.27 1.84
CA GLY A 168 -2.75 11.50 0.87
C GLY A 168 -1.25 11.56 1.11
N ALA A 169 -0.72 12.71 1.55
CA ALA A 169 0.69 12.90 1.86
C ALA A 169 1.16 12.10 3.09
N GLY A 170 0.24 11.69 3.96
CA GLY A 170 0.47 10.76 5.06
C GLY A 170 -0.08 9.36 4.79
N GLY A 171 -0.27 9.00 3.51
CA GLY A 171 -0.96 7.79 3.11
C GLY A 171 -0.26 6.51 3.57
N MET A 172 1.07 6.46 3.49
CA MET A 172 1.83 5.29 3.95
C MET A 172 1.81 5.19 5.48
N THR A 173 1.87 6.33 6.17
CA THR A 173 1.70 6.40 7.63
C THR A 173 0.32 5.86 8.02
N LEU A 174 -0.75 6.35 7.40
CA LEU A 174 -2.10 5.85 7.64
C LEU A 174 -2.18 4.33 7.43
N TYR A 175 -1.62 3.85 6.33
CA TYR A 175 -1.58 2.43 6.03
C TYR A 175 -0.82 1.60 7.09
N LEU A 176 0.32 2.08 7.60
CA LEU A 176 1.07 1.35 8.62
C LEU A 176 0.38 1.33 9.99
N TRP A 177 -0.36 2.38 10.34
CA TRP A 177 -0.90 2.55 11.70
C TRP A 177 -2.38 2.19 11.87
N HIS A 178 -3.18 2.09 10.79
CA HIS A 178 -4.62 1.83 10.91
C HIS A 178 -4.94 0.47 11.56
N LEU A 179 -4.18 -0.60 11.27
CA LEU A 179 -4.38 -1.91 11.92
C LEU A 179 -3.99 -1.88 13.40
N THR A 180 -3.02 -1.05 13.78
CA THR A 180 -2.67 -0.82 15.20
C THR A 180 -3.82 -0.10 15.91
N ALA A 181 -4.39 0.94 15.30
CA ALA A 181 -5.56 1.62 15.85
C ALA A 181 -6.77 0.67 15.99
N LEU A 182 -6.99 -0.19 14.99
CA LEU A 182 -8.00 -1.25 15.05
C LEU A 182 -7.73 -2.23 16.19
N ALA A 183 -6.49 -2.68 16.37
CA ALA A 183 -6.11 -3.58 17.45
C ALA A 183 -6.37 -2.97 18.83
N ILE A 184 -6.01 -1.69 19.02
CA ILE A 184 -6.29 -0.95 20.26
C ILE A 184 -7.80 -0.87 20.51
N ALA A 185 -8.59 -0.52 19.50
CA ALA A 185 -10.05 -0.43 19.61
C ALA A 185 -10.68 -1.80 19.98
N VAL A 186 -10.21 -2.88 19.34
CA VAL A 186 -10.67 -4.24 19.65
C VAL A 186 -10.30 -4.65 21.07
N CYS A 187 -9.10 -4.32 21.55
CA CYS A 187 -8.72 -4.55 22.96
C CYS A 187 -9.60 -3.75 23.92
N ALA A 188 -9.91 -2.49 23.63
CA ALA A 188 -10.83 -1.69 24.44
C ALA A 188 -12.23 -2.30 24.51
N VAL A 189 -12.73 -2.82 23.38
CA VAL A 189 -14.00 -3.55 23.32
C VAL A 189 -13.97 -4.85 24.11
N ALA A 190 -12.87 -5.62 24.02
CA ALA A 190 -12.70 -6.85 24.80
C ALA A 190 -12.69 -6.56 26.31
N LEU A 191 -12.07 -5.45 26.72
CA LEU A 191 -12.14 -4.96 28.11
C LEU A 191 -13.56 -4.54 28.48
N GLY A 192 -14.28 -3.81 27.63
CA GLY A 192 -15.68 -3.47 27.87
C GLY A 192 -16.60 -4.68 28.02
N ALA A 193 -16.36 -5.73 27.23
CA ALA A 193 -17.08 -7.00 27.35
C ALA A 193 -16.85 -7.68 28.70
N SER A 194 -15.66 -7.54 29.29
CA SER A 194 -15.37 -8.05 30.65
C SER A 194 -16.19 -7.35 31.74
N VAL A 195 -16.73 -6.16 31.46
CA VAL A 195 -17.61 -5.38 32.35
C VAL A 195 -19.09 -5.48 31.94
N GLY A 196 -19.43 -6.44 31.06
CA GLY A 196 -20.81 -6.75 30.67
C GLY A 196 -21.34 -5.97 29.45
N VAL A 197 -20.49 -5.21 28.74
CA VAL A 197 -20.90 -4.54 27.49
C VAL A 197 -20.95 -5.56 26.35
N ALA A 198 -22.14 -6.08 26.05
CA ALA A 198 -22.35 -7.00 24.94
C ALA A 198 -22.21 -6.29 23.58
N GLN A 199 -21.49 -6.90 22.64
CA GLN A 199 -21.45 -6.43 21.26
C GLN A 199 -22.68 -6.91 20.51
N PRO A 200 -23.30 -6.06 19.67
CA PRO A 200 -24.45 -6.47 18.87
C PRO A 200 -24.06 -7.54 17.85
N THR A 201 -24.96 -8.49 17.62
CA THR A 201 -24.75 -9.58 16.66
C THR A 201 -24.50 -9.01 15.26
N PRO A 202 -23.44 -9.46 14.54
CA PRO A 202 -23.14 -8.99 13.19
C PRO A 202 -24.33 -9.09 12.24
N GLY A 203 -24.55 -8.05 11.42
CA GLY A 203 -25.64 -7.99 10.44
C GLY A 203 -26.98 -7.47 10.98
N THR A 204 -27.13 -7.28 12.29
CA THR A 204 -28.35 -6.69 12.89
C THR A 204 -28.43 -5.17 12.65
N ALA A 205 -29.64 -4.59 12.77
CA ALA A 205 -29.83 -3.14 12.70
C ALA A 205 -29.03 -2.39 13.78
N LEU A 206 -28.96 -2.95 15.00
CA LEU A 206 -28.16 -2.40 16.09
C LEU A 206 -26.66 -2.41 15.75
N TRP A 207 -26.16 -3.48 15.13
CA TRP A 207 -24.78 -3.55 14.68
C TRP A 207 -24.46 -2.46 13.65
N TRP A 208 -25.34 -2.23 12.68
CA TRP A 208 -25.18 -1.13 11.72
C TRP A 208 -25.22 0.24 12.39
N ALA A 209 -26.11 0.45 13.36
CA ALA A 209 -26.20 1.69 14.13
C ALA A 209 -24.92 2.02 14.92
N THR A 210 -24.15 1.00 15.34
CA THR A 210 -22.85 1.21 16.02
C THR A 210 -21.69 1.55 15.07
N ARG A 211 -21.83 1.42 13.74
CA ARG A 211 -20.72 1.66 12.80
C ARG A 211 -20.21 3.09 12.78
N PRO A 212 -21.05 4.14 12.78
CA PRO A 212 -20.57 5.52 12.92
C PRO A 212 -19.75 5.74 14.20
N LEU A 213 -20.18 5.15 15.32
CA LEU A 213 -19.43 5.21 16.58
C LEU A 213 -18.07 4.51 16.46
N TRP A 214 -18.02 3.32 15.83
CA TRP A 214 -16.78 2.62 15.54
C TRP A 214 -15.81 3.46 14.71
N PHE A 215 -16.29 4.12 13.66
CA PHE A 215 -15.45 5.04 12.87
C PHE A 215 -14.94 6.21 13.72
N GLY A 216 -15.80 6.79 14.57
CA GLY A 216 -15.39 7.84 15.51
C GLY A 216 -14.28 7.40 16.46
N VAL A 217 -14.40 6.22 17.06
CA VAL A 217 -13.38 5.63 17.95
C VAL A 217 -12.07 5.39 17.20
N LEU A 218 -12.13 4.78 16.02
CA LEU A 218 -10.95 4.50 15.20
C LEU A 218 -10.24 5.80 14.78
N ILE A 219 -11.00 6.83 14.38
CA ILE A 219 -10.46 8.15 14.07
C ILE A 219 -9.82 8.78 15.31
N ALA A 220 -10.48 8.73 16.47
CA ALA A 220 -9.97 9.29 17.71
C ALA A 220 -8.65 8.65 18.15
N ILE A 221 -8.48 7.34 17.93
CA ILE A 221 -7.23 6.63 18.22
C ILE A 221 -6.17 6.91 17.15
N LEU A 222 -6.54 6.89 15.87
CA LEU A 222 -5.60 7.01 14.76
C LEU A 222 -5.10 8.44 14.56
N PHE A 223 -5.94 9.44 14.78
CA PHE A 223 -5.60 10.86 14.59
C PHE A 223 -4.34 11.33 15.34
N PRO A 224 -4.18 11.09 16.66
CA PRO A 224 -2.96 11.50 17.36
C PRO A 224 -1.70 10.77 16.87
N ILE A 225 -1.84 9.52 16.41
CA ILE A 225 -0.73 8.76 15.82
C ILE A 225 -0.33 9.41 14.50
N LEU A 226 -1.29 9.70 13.62
CA LEU A 226 -1.06 10.38 12.34
C LEU A 226 -0.46 11.77 12.55
N ALA A 227 -0.98 12.55 13.50
CA ALA A 227 -0.48 13.90 13.78
C ALA A 227 1.01 13.90 14.17
N LYS A 228 1.49 12.84 14.83
CA LYS A 228 2.89 12.68 15.22
C LYS A 228 3.76 12.04 14.13
N ALA A 229 3.25 11.03 13.43
CA ALA A 229 4.04 10.22 12.50
C ALA A 229 4.02 10.76 11.04
N ALA A 230 2.90 11.31 10.57
CA ALA A 230 2.78 11.78 9.19
C ALA A 230 3.75 12.92 8.81
N PRO A 231 4.12 13.85 9.72
CA PRO A 231 5.14 14.86 9.40
C PRO A 231 6.49 14.28 8.98
N VAL A 232 6.83 13.06 9.43
CA VAL A 232 8.06 12.37 9.00
C VAL A 232 7.98 12.00 7.52
N GLU A 233 6.88 11.37 7.11
CA GLU A 233 6.62 11.01 5.71
C GLU A 233 6.57 12.24 4.81
N VAL A 234 5.83 13.28 5.21
CA VAL A 234 5.72 14.53 4.47
C VAL A 234 7.09 15.18 4.28
N ARG A 235 7.92 15.22 5.33
CA ARG A 235 9.29 15.76 5.23
C ARG A 235 10.15 14.93 4.28
N SER A 236 10.03 13.60 4.31
CA SER A 236 10.76 12.71 3.40
C SER A 236 10.33 12.90 1.94
N LEU A 237 9.05 13.15 1.66
CA LEU A 237 8.56 13.44 0.32
C LEU A 237 9.04 14.79 -0.22
N LEU A 238 9.25 15.76 0.67
CA LEU A 238 9.75 17.10 0.34
C LEU A 238 11.29 17.20 0.37
N ALA A 239 11.97 16.17 0.85
CA ALA A 239 13.43 16.16 0.94
C ALA A 239 14.06 16.27 -0.46
N PRO A 240 15.21 16.97 -0.59
CA PRO A 240 15.93 17.02 -1.86
C PRO A 240 16.23 15.62 -2.38
N LYS A 241 16.09 15.42 -3.69
CA LYS A 241 16.46 14.15 -4.33
C LYS A 241 17.94 13.89 -4.10
N LEU A 242 18.27 12.71 -3.58
CA LEU A 242 19.66 12.29 -3.43
C LEU A 242 20.29 12.16 -4.81
N THR A 243 21.32 12.95 -5.08
CA THR A 243 22.12 12.89 -6.30
C THR A 243 23.45 12.20 -6.02
N GLY A 244 23.97 11.44 -7.00
CA GLY A 244 25.29 10.81 -6.90
C GLY A 244 25.33 9.44 -6.20
N ILE A 245 24.18 8.86 -5.85
CA ILE A 245 24.12 7.45 -5.41
C ILE A 245 24.30 6.54 -6.63
N HIS A 246 25.31 5.69 -6.60
CA HIS A 246 25.51 4.68 -7.63
C HIS A 246 24.33 3.69 -7.67
N THR A 247 23.93 3.28 -8.88
CA THR A 247 22.79 2.38 -9.10
C THR A 247 22.92 1.05 -8.37
N TRP A 248 24.14 0.51 -8.27
CA TRP A 248 24.40 -0.72 -7.52
C TRP A 248 24.16 -0.54 -6.01
N ALA A 249 24.52 0.62 -5.43
CA ALA A 249 24.32 0.91 -4.02
C ALA A 249 22.83 1.09 -3.71
N ALA A 250 22.09 1.76 -4.60
CA ALA A 250 20.63 1.85 -4.52
C ALA A 250 19.96 0.46 -4.63
N ALA A 251 20.44 -0.40 -5.53
CA ALA A 251 19.94 -1.76 -5.68
C ALA A 251 20.21 -2.61 -4.44
N LEU A 252 21.42 -2.56 -3.88
CA LEU A 252 21.75 -3.25 -2.62
C LEU A 252 20.91 -2.74 -1.46
N GLY A 253 20.71 -1.41 -1.35
CA GLY A 253 19.85 -0.83 -0.33
C GLY A 253 18.40 -1.27 -0.45
N ALA A 254 17.86 -1.32 -1.67
CA ALA A 254 16.52 -1.85 -1.92
C ALA A 254 16.41 -3.34 -1.55
N VAL A 255 17.37 -4.17 -1.96
CA VAL A 255 17.40 -5.61 -1.64
C VAL A 255 17.48 -5.81 -0.12
N ALA A 256 18.35 -5.08 0.57
CA ALA A 256 18.50 -5.15 2.03
C ALA A 256 17.21 -4.70 2.74
N GLY A 257 16.58 -3.62 2.27
CA GLY A 257 15.31 -3.13 2.81
C GLY A 257 14.16 -4.12 2.61
N VAL A 258 14.02 -4.68 1.41
CA VAL A 258 13.02 -5.71 1.08
C VAL A 258 13.25 -6.97 1.92
N GLY A 259 14.50 -7.42 2.07
CA GLY A 259 14.86 -8.57 2.89
C GLY A 259 14.51 -8.36 4.37
N ALA A 260 14.84 -7.19 4.93
CA ALA A 260 14.51 -6.85 6.31
C ALA A 260 13.00 -6.77 6.55
N ILE A 261 12.26 -6.15 5.62
CA ILE A 261 10.79 -6.10 5.67
C ILE A 261 10.19 -7.50 5.54
N GLY A 262 10.66 -8.30 4.58
CA GLY A 262 10.20 -9.67 4.37
C GLY A 262 10.39 -10.54 5.61
N TYR A 263 11.56 -10.42 6.27
CA TYR A 263 11.81 -11.08 7.55
C TYR A 263 10.77 -10.68 8.60
N LEU A 264 10.53 -9.38 8.81
CA LEU A 264 9.56 -8.88 9.79
C LEU A 264 8.12 -9.30 9.47
N VAL A 265 7.78 -9.51 8.20
CA VAL A 265 6.46 -9.99 7.78
C VAL A 265 6.28 -11.47 8.11
N VAL A 266 7.28 -12.31 7.83
CA VAL A 266 7.20 -13.76 8.00
C VAL A 266 7.36 -14.15 9.47
N GLU A 267 8.41 -13.64 10.12
CA GLU A 267 8.78 -14.04 11.47
C GLU A 267 8.19 -13.09 12.54
N GLY A 268 7.81 -11.88 12.14
CA GLY A 268 7.36 -10.85 13.09
C GLY A 268 8.54 -10.29 13.89
N LEU A 269 8.28 -9.99 15.16
CA LEU A 269 9.28 -9.50 16.11
C LEU A 269 10.01 -10.64 16.86
N GLN A 270 9.79 -11.88 16.46
CA GLN A 270 10.37 -13.07 17.11
C GLN A 270 11.14 -13.90 16.08
N PRO A 271 12.31 -14.48 16.44
CA PRO A 271 13.09 -14.20 17.65
C PRO A 271 13.62 -12.75 17.66
N VAL A 272 13.61 -12.12 18.84
CA VAL A 272 13.96 -10.70 19.05
C VAL A 272 15.32 -10.33 18.44
N GLY A 273 16.33 -11.20 18.58
CA GLY A 273 17.68 -10.91 18.08
C GLY A 273 17.74 -10.69 16.56
N ARG A 274 17.04 -11.54 15.78
CA ARG A 274 16.99 -11.41 14.32
C ARG A 274 16.08 -10.25 13.88
N ALA A 275 14.98 -10.02 14.60
CA ALA A 275 14.14 -8.84 14.37
C ALA A 275 14.92 -7.53 14.62
N ALA A 276 15.77 -7.49 15.66
CA ALA A 276 16.64 -6.34 15.93
C ALA A 276 17.64 -6.08 14.81
N ILE A 277 18.21 -7.14 14.19
CA ILE A 277 19.07 -7.01 13.01
C ILE A 277 18.29 -6.40 11.83
N ALA A 278 17.09 -6.90 11.54
CA ALA A 278 16.25 -6.36 10.47
C ALA A 278 15.93 -4.87 10.70
N ILE A 279 15.59 -4.49 11.95
CA ILE A 279 15.35 -3.10 12.34
C ILE A 279 16.62 -2.26 12.20
N ALA A 280 17.78 -2.77 12.59
CA ALA A 280 19.06 -2.08 12.47
C ALA A 280 19.43 -1.84 11.01
N VAL A 281 19.23 -2.82 10.12
CA VAL A 281 19.41 -2.65 8.67
C VAL A 281 18.55 -1.50 8.15
N LEU A 282 17.25 -1.49 8.49
CA LEU A 282 16.36 -0.40 8.09
C LEU A 282 16.80 0.96 8.65
N ALA A 283 17.22 1.01 9.92
CA ALA A 283 17.70 2.25 10.55
C ALA A 283 18.97 2.78 9.86
N VAL A 284 19.92 1.91 9.51
CA VAL A 284 21.13 2.28 8.77
C VAL A 284 20.79 2.79 7.38
N LEU A 285 19.89 2.12 6.66
CA LEU A 285 19.44 2.57 5.34
C LEU A 285 18.76 3.95 5.40
N ILE A 286 17.88 4.16 6.38
CA ILE A 286 17.23 5.46 6.58
C ILE A 286 18.28 6.54 6.88
N ARG A 287 19.26 6.25 7.74
CA ARG A 287 20.34 7.19 8.08
C ARG A 287 21.22 7.50 6.88
N TRP A 288 21.53 6.51 6.06
CA TRP A 288 22.31 6.65 4.83
C TRP A 288 21.59 7.49 3.77
N LEU A 289 20.26 7.35 3.68
CA LEU A 289 19.41 8.12 2.75
C LEU A 289 19.00 9.50 3.30
N ALA A 290 19.24 9.79 4.58
CA ALA A 290 18.95 11.10 5.13
C ALA A 290 19.91 12.12 4.50
N PRO A 291 19.41 13.26 3.97
CA PRO A 291 20.28 14.34 3.53
C PRO A 291 21.23 14.70 4.67
N ALA A 292 22.53 14.87 4.38
CA ALA A 292 23.45 15.41 5.37
C ALA A 292 22.82 16.70 5.90
N SER A 293 22.57 16.78 7.21
CA SER A 293 22.07 18.00 7.83
C SER A 293 23.01 19.12 7.40
N THR A 294 22.51 20.08 6.63
CA THR A 294 23.21 21.31 6.35
C THR A 294 23.49 21.95 7.71
N ALA A 295 24.70 21.72 8.23
CA ALA A 295 25.21 22.44 9.36
C ALA A 295 25.14 23.92 8.99
N GLU A 296 24.57 24.70 9.91
CA GLU A 296 24.51 26.16 9.96
C GLU A 296 25.41 26.88 8.94
N HIS A 297 24.79 27.47 7.91
CA HIS A 297 25.33 28.67 7.27
C HIS A 297 24.53 29.86 7.81
N THR A 298 24.75 30.18 9.09
CA THR A 298 24.53 31.54 9.60
C THR A 298 25.73 32.39 9.19
N GLY A 299 25.77 32.77 7.91
CA GLY A 299 26.60 33.89 7.44
C GLY A 299 25.78 35.18 7.54
N PRO A 300 26.32 36.30 8.04
CA PRO A 300 25.57 37.55 8.12
C PRO A 300 25.20 38.03 6.72
N ILE A 301 23.95 38.45 6.55
CA ILE A 301 23.49 39.15 5.34
C ILE A 301 24.10 40.56 5.40
N GLU A 302 25.19 40.79 4.66
CA GLU A 302 25.64 42.14 4.33
C GLU A 302 24.60 42.76 3.38
N LEU A 303 23.88 43.75 3.90
CA LEU A 303 23.04 44.64 3.10
C LEU A 303 23.97 45.67 2.45
N ASP A 304 24.24 45.47 1.16
CA ASP A 304 24.96 46.44 0.33
C ASP A 304 24.04 47.66 0.08
N GLU A 305 24.30 48.75 0.79
CA GLU A 305 23.68 50.06 0.54
C GLU A 305 24.26 50.64 -0.75
N GLN A 306 23.47 50.70 -1.83
CA GLN A 306 23.80 51.51 -3.01
C GLN A 306 23.47 52.99 -2.75
N PRO A 307 24.40 53.95 -2.99
CA PRO A 307 24.07 55.36 -3.00
C PRO A 307 23.45 55.80 -4.33
N ALA A 308 22.61 56.83 -4.24
CA ALA A 308 21.77 57.43 -5.28
C ALA A 308 22.53 58.12 -6.42
#